data_AF-A0A8J8MBM2-F1
#
_entry.id   AF-A0A8J8MBM2-F1
#
_cell.length_a   1.000
_cell.length_b   1.000
_cell.length_c   1.000
_cell.angle_alpha   90.00
_cell.angle_beta   90.00
_cell.angle_gamma   90.00
#
_symmetry.space_group_name_H-M   'P 1'
#
loop_
_entity.id
_entity.type
_entity.pdbx_description
1 polymer ?
#
loop_
_entity_poly.entity_id
_entity_poly.type
_entity_poly.pdbx_seq_one_letter_code
_entity_poly.pdbx_strand_id
1 'polypeptide(L)'
;MDMFDCGIYSFVNAITIETIRYWSKNSYQHIDVLLNSATPNKGILFDSFNNDLKRLYKTFQNIYNELDDVKRDTNVYFMVKRFLIANDHFIILLQRLKFEGFNGFPILYQVTYHILYEQMYVKEIFRPLMCTGDVYPDNVIINSNFRRMALGTNPLQCIYGQIYFWSIIGAEHPSIIMNISPNEMEQLPKKIINEFNDIANRFNKINYKLSCIYSKLNMMNLGIILKDFCNVNEDFLVLLDRFKDSVENLPANIKNNLPKLFFAILEHIIKEHEYAKLLTEKIMESQYSRNN
;
A
#
# COMPACT_ATOMS: atom_id res chain seq x y z
N MET A 1 -26.10 -17.03 -17.87
CA MET A 1 -26.12 -16.83 -16.40
C MET A 1 -24.68 -16.59 -16.06
N ASP A 2 -24.26 -15.36 -16.27
CA ASP A 2 -22.85 -15.07 -16.48
C ASP A 2 -22.24 -14.74 -15.12
N MET A 3 -21.44 -15.68 -14.63
CA MET A 3 -20.78 -15.59 -13.34
C MET A 3 -19.96 -14.29 -13.29
N PHE A 4 -20.12 -13.58 -12.17
CA PHE A 4 -19.24 -12.50 -11.78
C PHE A 4 -17.84 -13.06 -11.54
N ASP A 5 -17.03 -13.11 -12.58
CA ASP A 5 -15.59 -13.31 -12.45
C ASP A 5 -14.98 -11.99 -11.99
N CYS A 6 -14.99 -11.79 -10.68
CA CYS A 6 -13.91 -10.98 -10.09
C CYS A 6 -13.26 -11.73 -8.93
N GLY A 7 -13.16 -13.04 -9.09
CA GLY A 7 -11.98 -13.72 -8.63
C GLY A 7 -10.78 -13.17 -9.38
N ILE A 8 -9.67 -13.02 -8.65
CA ILE A 8 -8.29 -12.92 -9.14
C ILE A 8 -7.99 -13.95 -10.27
N TYR A 9 -8.81 -14.99 -10.40
CA TYR A 9 -8.87 -15.97 -11.51
C TYR A 9 -9.20 -15.40 -12.90
N SER A 10 -9.60 -14.13 -12.99
CA SER A 10 -9.87 -13.44 -14.25
C SER A 10 -9.09 -12.14 -14.38
N PHE A 11 -7.93 -12.00 -13.72
CA PHE A 11 -7.05 -10.90 -14.11
C PHE A 11 -6.72 -11.09 -15.60
N VAL A 12 -7.35 -10.26 -16.42
CA VAL A 12 -6.91 -10.03 -17.79
C VAL A 12 -5.41 -9.77 -17.69
N ASN A 13 -4.61 -10.47 -18.48
CA ASN A 13 -3.15 -10.38 -18.46
C ASN A 13 -2.64 -8.93 -18.30
N ALA A 14 -3.33 -7.96 -18.92
CA ALA A 14 -3.09 -6.53 -18.78
C ALA A 14 -3.15 -6.02 -17.32
N ILE A 15 -4.19 -6.36 -16.56
CA ILE A 15 -4.36 -5.90 -15.18
C ILE A 15 -3.32 -6.56 -14.25
N THR A 16 -2.98 -7.85 -14.47
CA THR A 16 -1.88 -8.49 -13.73
C THR A 16 -0.56 -7.75 -13.97
N ILE A 17 -0.27 -7.41 -15.22
CA ILE A 17 0.95 -6.69 -15.60
C ILE A 17 0.97 -5.29 -14.99
N GLU A 18 -0.14 -4.55 -15.03
CA GLU A 18 -0.28 -3.25 -14.35
C GLU A 18 -0.02 -3.37 -12.85
N THR A 19 -0.57 -4.41 -12.21
CA THR A 19 -0.40 -4.66 -10.77
C THR A 19 1.05 -4.99 -10.43
N ILE A 20 1.72 -5.88 -11.17
CA ILE A 20 3.15 -6.18 -10.96
C ILE A 20 4.00 -4.93 -11.18
N ARG A 21 3.70 -4.15 -12.22
CA ARG A 21 4.44 -2.93 -12.53
C ARG A 21 4.32 -1.92 -11.39
N TYR A 22 3.10 -1.66 -10.91
CA TYR A 22 2.86 -0.79 -9.76
C TYR A 22 3.64 -1.27 -8.53
N TRP A 23 3.47 -2.53 -8.14
CA TRP A 23 4.10 -3.06 -6.94
C TRP A 23 5.62 -3.17 -7.05
N SER A 24 6.16 -3.43 -8.24
CA SER A 24 7.61 -3.39 -8.46
C SER A 24 8.17 -1.99 -8.25
N LYS A 25 7.45 -0.96 -8.73
CA LYS A 25 7.79 0.44 -8.47
C LYS A 25 7.74 0.78 -6.99
N ASN A 26 6.63 0.42 -6.35
CA ASN A 26 6.44 0.62 -4.91
C ASN A 26 7.57 -0.07 -4.11
N SER A 27 7.90 -1.33 -4.39
CA SER A 27 8.93 -2.08 -3.65
C SER A 27 10.33 -1.44 -3.78
N TYR A 28 10.78 -1.00 -4.96
CA TYR A 28 12.10 -0.35 -5.04
C TYR A 28 12.12 1.06 -4.43
N GLN A 29 11.00 1.79 -4.46
CA GLN A 29 10.87 3.07 -3.75
C GLN A 29 10.94 2.87 -2.23
N HIS A 30 10.29 1.83 -1.70
CA HIS A 30 10.41 1.44 -0.30
C HIS A 30 11.82 1.08 0.11
N ILE A 31 12.55 0.37 -0.75
CA ILE A 31 13.95 0.07 -0.50
C ILE A 31 14.79 1.36 -0.46
N ASP A 32 14.52 2.32 -1.34
CA ASP A 32 15.19 3.63 -1.31
C ASP A 32 14.92 4.37 0.02
N VAL A 33 13.67 4.36 0.49
CA VAL A 33 13.33 4.90 1.83
C VAL A 33 14.15 4.22 2.92
N LEU A 34 14.19 2.88 2.95
CA LEU A 34 14.95 2.13 3.95
C LEU A 34 16.45 2.43 3.92
N LEU A 35 17.05 2.50 2.73
CA LEU A 35 18.46 2.81 2.53
C LEU A 35 18.82 4.24 3.00
N ASN A 36 17.90 5.19 2.88
CA ASN A 36 18.14 6.59 3.23
C ASN A 36 17.58 7.00 4.60
N SER A 37 16.83 6.13 5.28
CA SER A 37 16.17 6.42 6.56
C SER A 37 17.08 6.33 7.78
N ALA A 38 18.17 5.55 7.72
CA ALA A 38 19.03 5.29 8.89
C ALA A 38 19.75 6.55 9.39
N THR A 39 20.52 7.20 8.53
CA THR A 39 21.40 8.32 8.92
C THR A 39 20.64 9.51 9.52
N PRO A 40 19.53 9.99 8.92
CA PRO A 40 18.76 11.10 9.49
C PRO A 40 18.19 10.78 10.89
N ASN A 41 17.88 9.50 11.14
CA ASN A 41 17.33 9.02 12.41
C ASN A 41 18.41 8.56 13.40
N LYS A 42 19.70 8.81 13.12
CA LYS A 42 20.84 8.34 13.93
C LYS A 42 20.88 6.81 14.10
N GLY A 43 20.19 6.08 13.23
CA GLY A 43 20.27 4.63 13.12
C GLY A 43 21.50 4.21 12.32
N ILE A 44 21.95 2.98 12.54
CA ILE A 44 23.00 2.34 11.73
C ILE A 44 22.34 1.18 10.99
N LEU A 45 22.43 1.18 9.66
CA LEU A 45 22.06 0.05 8.83
C LEU A 45 23.31 -0.80 8.60
N PHE A 46 23.32 -2.05 9.09
CA PHE A 46 24.46 -2.95 8.88
C PHE A 46 24.68 -3.24 7.38
N ASP A 47 25.94 -3.41 6.99
CA ASP A 47 26.34 -3.59 5.59
C ASP A 47 25.68 -4.79 4.90
N SER A 48 25.42 -5.87 5.64
CA SER A 48 24.72 -7.04 5.12
C SER A 48 23.30 -6.68 4.65
N PHE A 49 22.52 -5.98 5.48
CA PHE A 49 21.20 -5.49 5.12
C PHE A 49 21.26 -4.46 3.97
N ASN A 50 22.23 -3.55 4.00
CA ASN A 50 22.45 -2.56 2.94
C ASN A 50 22.67 -3.23 1.57
N ASN A 51 23.54 -4.24 1.52
CA ASN A 51 23.85 -4.99 0.31
C ASN A 51 22.65 -5.78 -0.20
N ASP A 52 21.91 -6.45 0.68
CA ASP A 52 20.70 -7.19 0.33
C ASP A 52 19.59 -6.26 -0.20
N LEU A 53 19.39 -5.11 0.44
CA LEU A 53 18.47 -4.06 -0.03
C LEU A 53 18.86 -3.55 -1.42
N LYS A 54 20.14 -3.18 -1.64
CA LYS A 54 20.61 -2.74 -2.96
C LYS A 54 20.44 -3.78 -4.06
N ARG A 55 20.58 -5.07 -3.73
CA ARG A 55 20.32 -6.15 -4.69
C ARG A 55 18.82 -6.24 -5.02
N LEU A 56 17.95 -6.20 -4.01
CA LEU A 56 16.50 -6.22 -4.21
C LEU A 56 16.00 -4.99 -4.97
N TYR A 57 16.56 -3.80 -4.69
CA TYR A 57 16.26 -2.56 -5.41
C TYR A 57 16.42 -2.76 -6.92
N LYS A 58 17.60 -3.26 -7.33
CA LYS A 58 17.90 -3.53 -8.75
C LYS A 58 16.96 -4.58 -9.33
N THR A 59 16.62 -5.63 -8.58
CA THR A 59 15.70 -6.67 -9.03
C THR A 59 14.30 -6.10 -9.33
N PHE A 60 13.71 -5.34 -8.41
CA PHE A 60 12.39 -4.72 -8.61
C PHE A 60 12.42 -3.65 -9.69
N GLN A 61 13.49 -2.84 -9.75
CA GLN A 61 13.67 -1.84 -10.80
C GLN A 61 13.73 -2.49 -12.19
N ASN A 62 14.43 -3.61 -12.34
CA ASN A 62 14.48 -4.35 -13.60
C ASN A 62 13.12 -4.91 -13.98
N ILE A 63 12.38 -5.49 -13.04
CA ILE A 63 11.00 -5.96 -13.29
C ILE A 63 10.12 -4.80 -13.77
N TYR A 64 10.18 -3.65 -13.10
CA TYR A 64 9.42 -2.46 -13.51
C TYR A 64 9.77 -2.01 -14.94
N ASN A 65 11.06 -1.88 -15.26
CA ASN A 65 11.52 -1.41 -16.57
C ASN A 65 11.12 -2.38 -17.70
N GLU A 66 11.23 -3.69 -17.46
CA GLU A 66 10.82 -4.72 -18.44
C GLU A 66 9.31 -4.69 -18.75
N LEU A 67 8.50 -4.20 -17.81
CA LEU A 67 7.04 -4.03 -17.98
C LEU A 67 6.66 -2.65 -18.54
N ASP A 68 7.58 -1.69 -18.53
CA ASP A 68 7.39 -0.36 -19.15
C ASP A 68 7.69 -0.40 -20.66
N ASP A 69 8.60 -1.30 -21.07
CA ASP A 69 8.85 -1.59 -22.47
C ASP A 69 7.63 -2.32 -23.09
N VAL A 70 7.05 -1.72 -24.13
CA VAL A 70 5.78 -2.06 -24.82
C VAL A 70 5.77 -3.44 -25.53
N LYS A 71 6.64 -4.38 -25.16
CA LYS A 71 6.64 -5.74 -25.72
C LYS A 71 5.52 -6.56 -25.08
N ARG A 72 4.37 -6.59 -25.75
CA ARG A 72 3.14 -7.32 -25.40
C ARG A 72 3.27 -8.85 -25.36
N ASP A 73 4.46 -9.41 -25.52
CA ASP A 73 4.76 -10.87 -25.46
C ASP A 73 5.32 -11.34 -24.11
N THR A 74 5.19 -10.51 -23.06
CA THR A 74 5.67 -10.87 -21.73
C THR A 74 4.80 -11.97 -21.12
N ASN A 75 5.42 -13.12 -20.82
CA ASN A 75 4.75 -14.21 -20.12
C ASN A 75 4.37 -13.76 -18.70
N VAL A 76 3.08 -13.49 -18.49
CA VAL A 76 2.53 -12.97 -17.23
C VAL A 76 2.88 -13.88 -16.04
N TYR A 77 2.76 -15.20 -16.21
CA TYR A 77 3.07 -16.15 -15.16
C TYR A 77 4.55 -16.10 -14.75
N PHE A 78 5.46 -15.98 -15.73
CA PHE A 78 6.89 -15.80 -15.45
C PHE A 78 7.15 -14.51 -14.65
N MET A 79 6.49 -13.41 -15.00
CA MET A 79 6.65 -12.14 -14.28
C MET A 79 6.09 -12.18 -12.85
N VAL A 80 4.91 -12.78 -12.67
CA VAL A 80 4.32 -13.00 -11.32
C VAL A 80 5.31 -13.80 -10.47
N LYS A 81 5.80 -14.93 -10.98
CA LYS A 81 6.73 -15.79 -10.26
C LYS A 81 8.03 -15.06 -9.88
N ARG A 82 8.62 -14.32 -10.82
CA ARG A 82 9.85 -13.56 -10.59
C ARG A 82 9.64 -12.45 -9.55
N PHE A 83 8.53 -11.73 -9.63
CA PHE A 83 8.15 -10.73 -8.62
C PHE A 83 7.99 -11.37 -7.24
N LEU A 84 7.25 -12.46 -7.14
CA LEU A 84 6.99 -13.13 -5.86
C LEU A 84 8.25 -13.68 -5.18
N ILE A 85 9.21 -14.21 -5.95
CA ILE A 85 10.50 -14.64 -5.40
C ILE A 85 11.25 -13.46 -4.78
N ALA A 86 11.29 -12.31 -5.49
CA ALA A 86 11.92 -11.11 -4.97
C ALA A 86 11.18 -10.57 -3.73
N ASN A 87 9.84 -10.59 -3.75
CA ASN A 87 8.99 -10.15 -2.66
C ASN A 87 9.16 -11.03 -1.41
N ASP A 88 9.26 -12.35 -1.56
CA ASP A 88 9.50 -13.26 -0.44
C ASP A 88 10.85 -12.98 0.24
N HIS A 89 11.90 -12.76 -0.56
CA HIS A 89 13.19 -12.33 -0.02
C HIS A 89 13.09 -10.98 0.70
N PHE A 90 12.32 -10.05 0.16
CA PHE A 90 12.14 -8.74 0.78
C PHE A 90 11.36 -8.83 2.10
N ILE A 91 10.27 -9.61 2.17
CA ILE A 91 9.50 -9.88 3.40
C ILE A 91 10.41 -10.44 4.49
N ILE A 92 11.23 -11.45 4.18
CA ILE A 92 12.16 -12.04 5.16
C ILE A 92 13.16 -10.98 5.64
N LEU A 93 13.69 -10.16 4.73
CA LEU A 93 14.61 -9.10 5.07
C LEU A 93 13.95 -8.07 6.00
N LEU A 94 12.73 -7.60 5.69
CA LEU A 94 11.95 -6.66 6.48
C LEU A 94 11.62 -7.21 7.88
N GLN A 95 11.27 -8.50 7.97
CA GLN A 95 11.02 -9.16 9.26
C GLN A 95 12.22 -9.06 10.20
N ARG A 96 13.43 -9.25 9.66
CA ARG A 96 14.68 -9.12 10.40
C ARG A 96 15.07 -7.66 10.64
N LEU A 97 14.91 -6.81 9.63
CA LEU A 97 15.30 -5.40 9.66
C LEU A 97 14.62 -4.62 10.80
N LYS A 98 13.36 -4.96 11.12
CA LYS A 98 12.60 -4.41 12.27
C LYS A 98 13.33 -4.53 13.61
N PHE A 99 14.12 -5.59 13.80
CA PHE A 99 14.79 -5.88 15.07
C PHE A 99 16.32 -5.74 14.96
N GLU A 100 16.88 -6.31 13.91
CA GLU A 100 18.33 -6.44 13.71
C GLU A 100 18.91 -5.30 12.88
N GLY A 101 18.15 -4.76 11.91
CA GLY A 101 18.69 -3.88 10.88
C GLY A 101 18.96 -2.45 11.32
N PHE A 102 18.20 -1.96 12.31
CA PHE A 102 18.30 -0.59 12.82
C PHE A 102 18.53 -0.53 14.34
N ASN A 103 19.02 -1.62 14.94
CA ASN A 103 19.24 -1.73 16.40
C ASN A 103 17.99 -1.39 17.24
N GLY A 104 16.79 -1.75 16.74
CA GLY A 104 15.53 -1.54 17.44
C GLY A 104 15.00 -0.09 17.46
N PHE A 105 15.46 0.79 16.56
CA PHE A 105 15.00 2.18 16.53
C PHE A 105 13.48 2.30 16.25
N PRO A 106 12.66 2.86 17.16
CA PRO A 106 11.19 2.77 17.07
C PRO A 106 10.58 3.41 15.82
N ILE A 107 11.11 4.54 15.36
CA ILE A 107 10.63 5.21 14.15
C ILE A 107 10.85 4.34 12.91
N LEU A 108 12.03 3.73 12.81
CA LEU A 108 12.38 2.86 11.69
C LEU A 108 11.61 1.54 11.76
N TYR A 109 11.25 1.10 12.96
CA TYR A 109 10.34 -0.03 13.15
C TYR A 109 8.97 0.22 12.50
N GLN A 110 8.35 1.39 12.73
CA GLN A 110 7.04 1.71 12.15
C GLN A 110 7.08 1.73 10.62
N VAL A 111 8.07 2.41 10.02
CA VAL A 111 8.25 2.44 8.55
C VAL A 111 8.48 1.04 8.00
N THR A 112 9.34 0.24 8.65
CA THR A 112 9.61 -1.14 8.21
C THR A 112 8.38 -2.03 8.35
N TYR A 113 7.58 -1.85 9.40
CA TYR A 113 6.34 -2.59 9.62
C TYR A 113 5.29 -2.26 8.55
N HIS A 114 5.12 -0.97 8.23
CA HIS A 114 4.25 -0.50 7.16
C HIS A 114 4.62 -1.16 5.82
N ILE A 115 5.89 -1.05 5.41
CA ILE A 115 6.38 -1.66 4.17
C ILE A 115 6.17 -3.18 4.17
N LEU A 116 6.46 -3.85 5.29
CA LEU A 116 6.22 -5.29 5.43
C LEU A 116 4.76 -5.65 5.21
N TYR A 117 3.83 -4.87 5.77
CA TYR A 117 2.41 -5.11 5.62
C TYR A 117 1.98 -5.04 4.16
N GLU A 118 2.47 -4.05 3.41
CA GLU A 118 2.22 -3.95 1.98
C GLU A 118 2.82 -5.10 1.17
N GLN A 119 4.05 -5.50 1.48
CA GLN A 119 4.70 -6.61 0.79
C GLN A 119 3.96 -7.95 1.06
N MET A 120 3.45 -8.12 2.27
CA MET A 120 2.59 -9.27 2.61
C MET A 120 1.26 -9.23 1.85
N TYR A 121 0.65 -8.05 1.72
CA TYR A 121 -0.58 -7.87 0.96
C TYR A 121 -0.43 -8.27 -0.50
N VAL A 122 0.59 -7.76 -1.20
CA VAL A 122 0.79 -8.08 -2.62
C VAL A 122 1.07 -9.56 -2.85
N LYS A 123 1.77 -10.23 -1.92
CA LYS A 123 1.94 -11.68 -1.96
C LYS A 123 0.60 -12.42 -1.97
N GLU A 124 -0.33 -11.99 -1.11
CA GLU A 124 -1.67 -12.60 -1.02
C GLU A 124 -2.52 -12.31 -2.26
N ILE A 125 -2.40 -11.13 -2.90
CA ILE A 125 -3.09 -10.84 -4.17
C ILE A 125 -2.68 -11.81 -5.26
N PHE A 126 -1.39 -12.15 -5.37
CA PHE A 126 -0.91 -13.04 -6.43
C PHE A 126 -1.01 -14.53 -6.07
N ARG A 127 -1.32 -14.88 -4.82
CA ARG A 127 -1.39 -16.28 -4.37
C ARG A 127 -2.36 -17.14 -5.19
N PRO A 128 -3.59 -16.71 -5.55
CA PRO A 128 -4.49 -17.54 -6.36
C PRO A 128 -3.92 -17.86 -7.74
N LEU A 129 -3.17 -16.93 -8.36
CA LEU A 129 -2.51 -17.13 -9.67
C LEU A 129 -1.38 -18.16 -9.64
N MET A 130 -0.88 -18.51 -8.44
CA MET A 130 0.15 -19.54 -8.25
C MET A 130 -0.45 -20.92 -7.94
N CYS A 131 -1.72 -20.99 -7.51
CA CYS A 131 -2.41 -22.23 -7.14
C CYS A 131 -3.22 -22.86 -8.28
N THR A 132 -3.39 -22.17 -9.41
CA THR A 132 -4.05 -22.67 -10.64
C THR A 132 -3.28 -23.80 -11.36
N GLY A 133 -2.24 -24.34 -10.72
CA GLY A 133 -1.51 -25.50 -11.22
C GLY A 133 -2.17 -26.84 -10.92
N ASP A 134 -3.00 -27.01 -9.87
CA ASP A 134 -3.79 -28.24 -9.65
C ASP A 134 -4.75 -28.26 -8.43
N VAL A 135 -4.80 -27.23 -7.56
CA VAL A 135 -5.71 -27.26 -6.39
C VAL A 135 -6.21 -25.85 -6.09
N TYR A 136 -7.51 -25.63 -6.25
CA TYR A 136 -8.18 -24.42 -5.77
C TYR A 136 -7.98 -24.30 -4.26
N PRO A 137 -7.31 -23.26 -3.74
CA PRO A 137 -7.25 -23.05 -2.31
C PRO A 137 -8.60 -22.47 -1.89
N ASP A 138 -9.46 -23.32 -1.33
CA ASP A 138 -10.59 -22.88 -0.54
C ASP A 138 -10.13 -21.81 0.46
N ASN A 139 -10.83 -20.67 0.45
CA ASN A 139 -10.78 -19.58 1.41
C ASN A 139 -9.43 -19.37 2.11
N VAL A 140 -8.61 -18.47 1.56
CA VAL A 140 -7.40 -18.00 2.24
C VAL A 140 -7.79 -17.18 3.48
N ILE A 141 -7.97 -17.88 4.60
CA ILE A 141 -8.12 -17.26 5.92
C ILE A 141 -6.71 -17.05 6.45
N ILE A 142 -6.27 -15.80 6.45
CA ILE A 142 -5.03 -15.39 7.10
C ILE A 142 -5.11 -15.76 8.58
N ASN A 143 -4.08 -16.43 9.06
CA ASN A 143 -3.96 -16.96 10.42
C ASN A 143 -4.15 -15.83 11.46
N SER A 144 -4.70 -16.21 12.62
CA SER A 144 -5.39 -15.38 13.63
C SER A 144 -4.65 -14.15 14.18
N ASN A 145 -3.34 -14.01 13.94
CA ASN A 145 -2.54 -12.86 14.35
C ASN A 145 -2.62 -11.65 13.37
N PHE A 146 -3.17 -11.84 12.17
CA PHE A 146 -3.39 -10.80 11.17
C PHE A 146 -4.83 -10.91 10.66
N ARG A 147 -5.79 -10.31 11.38
CA ARG A 147 -7.20 -10.38 11.02
C ARG A 147 -7.44 -9.82 9.60
N ARG A 148 -7.80 -10.72 8.68
CA ARG A 148 -8.71 -10.54 7.53
C ARG A 148 -8.30 -9.53 6.45
N MET A 149 -7.22 -9.81 5.72
CA MET A 149 -7.15 -9.41 4.31
C MET A 149 -7.78 -10.53 3.48
N ALA A 150 -9.10 -10.64 3.51
CA ALA A 150 -9.81 -11.65 2.75
C ALA A 150 -9.79 -11.26 1.26
N LEU A 151 -8.70 -11.53 0.56
CA LEU A 151 -8.68 -11.54 -0.91
C LEU A 151 -9.28 -12.88 -1.36
N GLY A 152 -10.58 -13.00 -1.11
CA GLY A 152 -11.33 -14.20 -1.46
C GLY A 152 -11.41 -14.42 -2.96
N THR A 153 -11.94 -15.57 -3.35
CA THR A 153 -12.14 -15.91 -4.77
C THR A 153 -13.43 -15.31 -5.34
N ASN A 154 -14.24 -14.65 -4.50
CA ASN A 154 -15.49 -14.03 -4.88
C ASN A 154 -15.45 -12.48 -4.81
N PRO A 155 -16.26 -11.79 -5.62
CA PRO A 155 -16.34 -10.33 -5.66
C PRO A 155 -16.40 -9.59 -4.35
N LEU A 156 -17.28 -10.09 -3.48
CA LEU A 156 -17.63 -9.43 -2.25
C LEU A 156 -16.43 -9.41 -1.29
N GLN A 157 -15.69 -10.52 -1.23
CA GLN A 157 -14.47 -10.63 -0.45
C GLN A 157 -13.35 -9.79 -1.06
N CYS A 158 -13.16 -9.80 -2.38
CA CYS A 158 -12.15 -8.96 -3.02
C CYS A 158 -12.34 -7.47 -2.68
N ILE A 159 -13.55 -6.94 -2.84
CA ILE A 159 -13.85 -5.55 -2.52
C ILE A 159 -13.62 -5.29 -1.03
N TYR A 160 -14.13 -6.17 -0.15
CA TYR A 160 -13.86 -6.08 1.28
C TYR A 160 -12.36 -5.99 1.59
N GLY A 161 -11.55 -6.89 1.01
CA GLY A 161 -10.12 -6.97 1.23
C GLY A 161 -9.37 -5.73 0.74
N GLN A 162 -9.75 -5.19 -0.42
CA GLN A 162 -9.21 -3.95 -0.97
C GLN A 162 -9.48 -2.77 -0.03
N ILE A 163 -10.74 -2.57 0.36
CA ILE A 163 -11.10 -1.44 1.23
C ILE A 163 -10.51 -1.58 2.62
N TYR A 164 -10.44 -2.80 3.16
CA TYR A 164 -9.81 -3.05 4.45
C TYR A 164 -8.31 -2.72 4.42
N PHE A 165 -7.58 -3.19 3.40
CA PHE A 165 -6.16 -2.88 3.24
C PHE A 165 -5.93 -1.38 3.13
N TRP A 166 -6.55 -0.73 2.15
CA TRP A 166 -6.30 0.69 1.88
C TRP A 166 -6.79 1.61 3.00
N SER A 167 -7.74 1.16 3.83
CA SER A 167 -8.13 1.89 5.04
C SER A 167 -7.08 1.79 6.14
N ILE A 168 -6.35 0.68 6.26
CA ILE A 168 -5.20 0.59 7.19
C ILE A 168 -4.08 1.50 6.70
N ILE A 169 -3.71 1.39 5.43
CA ILE A 169 -2.69 2.22 4.79
C ILE A 169 -3.02 3.72 4.94
N GLY A 170 -4.24 4.13 4.62
CA GLY A 170 -4.70 5.50 4.78
C GLY A 170 -4.74 6.00 6.23
N ALA A 171 -4.87 5.10 7.22
CA ALA A 171 -4.78 5.48 8.63
C ALA A 171 -3.33 5.66 9.11
N GLU A 172 -2.37 4.94 8.52
CA GLU A 172 -0.96 5.02 8.87
C GLU A 172 -0.27 6.25 8.25
N HIS A 173 -0.58 6.57 7.00
CA HIS A 173 0.07 7.64 6.23
C HIS A 173 0.08 9.03 6.88
N PRO A 174 -1.00 9.52 7.51
CA PRO A 174 -0.97 10.75 8.29
C PRO A 174 0.17 10.76 9.32
N SER A 175 0.36 9.66 10.05
CA SER A 175 1.43 9.58 11.05
C SER A 175 2.84 9.53 10.43
N ILE A 176 2.99 8.90 9.26
CA ILE A 176 4.26 8.85 8.53
C ILE A 176 4.64 10.22 7.98
N ILE A 177 3.68 10.96 7.41
CA ILE A 177 3.88 12.34 6.93
C ILE A 177 4.22 13.26 8.09
N MET A 178 3.50 13.10 9.21
CA MET A 178 3.73 13.88 10.41
C MET A 178 4.98 13.44 11.18
N ASN A 179 5.72 12.43 10.72
CA ASN A 179 6.97 12.01 11.34
C ASN A 179 8.16 12.91 10.92
N ILE A 180 8.07 14.18 11.27
CA ILE A 180 9.13 15.19 11.14
C ILE A 180 9.76 15.47 12.51
N SER A 181 10.88 16.21 12.57
CA SER A 181 11.54 16.45 13.86
C SER A 181 10.60 17.21 14.83
N PRO A 182 10.72 17.00 16.16
CA PRO A 182 9.88 17.71 17.14
C PRO A 182 9.90 19.23 16.97
N ASN A 183 11.06 19.79 16.63
CA ASN A 183 11.22 21.23 16.37
C ASN A 183 10.42 21.71 15.16
N GLU A 184 10.35 20.91 14.09
CA GLU A 184 9.57 21.23 12.89
C GLU A 184 8.07 21.02 13.14
N MET A 185 7.72 19.98 13.91
CA MET A 185 6.35 19.69 14.32
C MET A 185 5.72 20.86 15.09
N GLU A 186 6.44 21.44 16.06
CA GLU A 186 5.95 22.57 16.85
C GLU A 186 5.66 23.82 16.00
N GLN A 187 6.29 23.93 14.83
CA GLN A 187 6.10 25.04 13.91
C GLN A 187 4.97 24.80 12.91
N LEU A 188 4.46 23.56 12.79
CA LEU A 188 3.33 23.28 11.92
C LEU A 188 2.03 23.89 12.47
N PRO A 189 1.15 24.40 11.60
CA PRO A 189 -0.15 24.92 12.03
C PRO A 189 -0.97 23.83 12.74
N LYS A 190 -1.51 24.12 13.93
CA LYS A 190 -2.39 23.17 14.66
C LYS A 190 -3.57 22.67 13.82
N LYS A 191 -4.06 23.51 12.90
CA LYS A 191 -5.11 23.16 11.94
C LYS A 191 -4.71 21.95 11.09
N ILE A 192 -3.49 21.94 10.52
CA ILE A 192 -3.06 20.84 9.65
C ILE A 192 -2.88 19.53 10.44
N ILE A 193 -2.32 19.63 11.65
CA ILE A 193 -2.17 18.50 12.56
C ILE A 193 -3.54 17.87 12.87
N ASN A 194 -4.54 18.71 13.16
CA ASN A 194 -5.90 18.24 13.42
C ASN A 194 -6.56 17.63 12.19
N GLU A 195 -6.33 18.17 10.99
CA GLU A 195 -6.86 17.61 9.74
C GLU A 195 -6.25 16.22 9.44
N PHE A 196 -4.93 16.05 9.62
CA PHE A 196 -4.29 14.73 9.48
C PHE A 196 -4.82 13.71 10.50
N ASN A 197 -5.01 14.12 11.76
CA ASN A 197 -5.60 13.27 12.79
C ASN A 197 -7.05 12.89 12.48
N ASP A 198 -7.85 13.82 11.95
CA ASP A 198 -9.22 13.54 11.53
C ASP A 198 -9.26 12.51 10.40
N ILE A 199 -8.42 12.66 9.36
CA ILE A 199 -8.31 11.69 8.28
C ILE A 199 -7.94 10.29 8.80
N ALA A 200 -6.93 10.19 9.67
CA ALA A 200 -6.52 8.91 10.25
C ALA A 200 -7.69 8.24 11.01
N ASN A 201 -8.44 9.02 11.80
CA ASN A 201 -9.60 8.53 12.54
C ASN A 201 -10.74 8.07 11.61
N ARG A 202 -10.96 8.78 10.50
CA ARG A 202 -11.99 8.42 9.52
C ARG A 202 -11.66 7.11 8.80
N PHE A 203 -10.41 6.90 8.42
CA PHE A 203 -9.95 5.60 7.90
C PHE A 203 -10.05 4.47 8.93
N ASN A 204 -9.65 4.71 10.19
CA ASN A 204 -9.84 3.76 11.28
C ASN A 204 -11.32 3.38 11.49
N LYS A 205 -12.23 4.34 11.36
CA LYS A 205 -13.67 4.10 11.44
C LYS A 205 -14.17 3.20 10.29
N ILE A 206 -13.61 3.32 9.09
CA ILE A 206 -13.91 2.42 7.96
C ILE A 206 -13.47 1.00 8.29
N ASN A 207 -12.23 0.81 8.77
CA ASN A 207 -11.72 -0.50 9.20
C ASN A 207 -12.59 -1.16 10.27
N TYR A 208 -13.04 -0.37 11.24
CA TYR A 208 -13.95 -0.84 12.28
C TYR A 208 -15.29 -1.29 11.69
N LYS A 209 -15.91 -0.47 10.83
CA LYS A 209 -17.17 -0.81 10.15
C LYS A 209 -17.04 -2.11 9.36
N LEU A 210 -15.96 -2.29 8.59
CA LEU A 210 -15.68 -3.52 7.85
C LEU A 210 -15.62 -4.73 8.79
N SER A 211 -14.87 -4.61 9.87
CA SER A 211 -14.75 -5.69 10.88
C SER A 211 -16.10 -6.11 11.47
N CYS A 212 -16.99 -5.15 11.69
CA CYS A 212 -18.34 -5.39 12.23
C CYS A 212 -19.26 -6.11 11.23
N ILE A 213 -19.15 -5.82 9.93
CA ILE A 213 -20.06 -6.41 8.93
C ILE A 213 -19.61 -7.75 8.38
N TYR A 214 -18.36 -8.18 8.64
CA TYR A 214 -17.77 -9.36 7.99
C TYR A 214 -18.61 -10.65 8.10
N SER A 215 -19.20 -10.94 9.26
CA SER A 215 -20.02 -12.15 9.45
C SER A 215 -21.37 -12.10 8.72
N LYS A 216 -21.78 -10.92 8.26
CA LYS A 216 -23.04 -10.66 7.53
C LYS A 216 -22.75 -9.87 6.25
N LEU A 217 -21.58 -10.09 5.64
CA LEU A 217 -21.11 -9.34 4.49
C LEU A 217 -22.08 -9.50 3.32
N ASN A 218 -22.51 -8.39 2.73
CA ASN A 218 -23.33 -8.38 1.53
C ASN A 218 -23.06 -7.11 0.71
N MET A 219 -23.55 -7.06 -0.52
CA MET A 219 -23.25 -5.94 -1.42
C MET A 219 -23.81 -4.60 -0.90
N MET A 220 -24.94 -4.61 -0.19
CA MET A 220 -25.58 -3.39 0.31
C MET A 220 -24.75 -2.75 1.43
N ASN A 221 -24.36 -3.52 2.45
CA ASN A 221 -23.56 -2.98 3.55
C ASN A 221 -22.12 -2.65 3.11
N LEU A 222 -21.54 -3.43 2.20
CA LEU A 222 -20.23 -3.16 1.64
C LEU A 222 -20.23 -1.92 0.75
N GLY A 223 -21.27 -1.71 -0.07
CA GLY A 223 -21.39 -0.56 -0.95
C GLY A 223 -21.47 0.77 -0.19
N ILE A 224 -22.12 0.80 0.97
CA ILE A 224 -22.15 1.98 1.85
C ILE A 224 -20.73 2.30 2.35
N ILE A 225 -20.00 1.28 2.82
CA ILE A 225 -18.65 1.47 3.34
C ILE A 225 -17.66 1.84 2.21
N LEU A 226 -17.81 1.26 1.02
CA LEU A 226 -17.03 1.61 -0.16
C LEU A 226 -17.20 3.09 -0.51
N LYS A 227 -18.42 3.61 -0.50
CA LYS A 227 -18.68 5.04 -0.73
C LYS A 227 -18.05 5.92 0.34
N ASP A 228 -18.14 5.53 1.61
CA ASP A 228 -17.47 6.24 2.70
C ASP A 228 -15.95 6.27 2.48
N PHE A 229 -15.36 5.14 2.07
CA PHE A 229 -13.93 5.06 1.75
C PHE A 229 -13.55 6.00 0.61
N CYS A 230 -14.27 5.99 -0.51
CA CYS A 230 -13.97 6.87 -1.65
C CYS A 230 -13.97 8.35 -1.23
N ASN A 231 -14.94 8.77 -0.43
CA ASN A 231 -15.02 10.14 0.06
C ASN A 231 -13.84 10.50 0.98
N VAL A 232 -13.46 9.60 1.90
CA VAL A 232 -12.32 9.83 2.80
C VAL A 232 -11.00 9.86 2.01
N ASN A 233 -10.83 9.00 1.02
CA ASN A 233 -9.65 8.97 0.17
C ASN A 233 -9.52 10.25 -0.67
N GLU A 234 -10.62 10.75 -1.21
CA GLU A 234 -10.63 12.03 -1.95
C GLU A 234 -10.27 13.21 -1.05
N ASP A 235 -10.91 13.29 0.13
CA ASP A 235 -10.59 14.33 1.11
C ASP A 235 -9.11 14.29 1.52
N PHE A 236 -8.53 13.09 1.61
CA PHE A 236 -7.11 12.95 1.93
C PHE A 236 -6.22 13.44 0.79
N LEU A 237 -6.50 13.07 -0.47
CA LEU A 237 -5.76 13.58 -1.63
C LEU A 237 -5.81 15.12 -1.69
N VAL A 238 -6.98 15.72 -1.44
CA VAL A 238 -7.14 17.18 -1.36
C VAL A 238 -6.33 17.79 -0.21
N LEU A 239 -6.26 17.11 0.94
CA LEU A 239 -5.40 17.53 2.05
C LEU A 239 -3.92 17.48 1.66
N LEU A 240 -3.47 16.42 1.00
CA LEU A 240 -2.07 16.24 0.59
C LEU A 240 -1.63 17.30 -0.43
N ASP A 241 -2.48 17.59 -1.41
CA ASP A 241 -2.25 18.64 -2.41
C ASP A 241 -2.10 20.02 -1.74
N ARG A 242 -3.07 20.37 -0.87
CA ARG A 242 -3.01 21.61 -0.09
C ARG A 242 -1.80 21.67 0.85
N PHE A 243 -1.36 20.54 1.41
CA PHE A 243 -0.21 20.48 2.30
C PHE A 243 1.11 20.68 1.54
N LYS A 244 1.23 20.10 0.34
CA LYS A 244 2.41 20.21 -0.51
C LYS A 244 2.64 21.64 -1.02
N ASP A 245 1.56 22.33 -1.39
CA ASP A 245 1.63 23.56 -2.18
C ASP A 245 1.24 24.85 -1.44
N SER A 246 0.54 24.76 -0.31
CA SER A 246 0.16 25.96 0.47
C SER A 246 1.18 26.31 1.55
N VAL A 247 1.66 27.56 1.52
CA VAL A 247 2.49 28.15 2.59
C VAL A 247 1.74 28.21 3.93
N GLU A 248 0.41 28.26 3.92
CA GLU A 248 -0.40 28.24 5.13
C GLU A 248 -0.38 26.88 5.83
N ASN A 249 -0.17 25.79 5.08
CA ASN A 249 -0.20 24.42 5.59
C ASN A 249 1.20 23.85 5.81
N LEU A 250 2.15 24.22 4.95
CA LEU A 250 3.58 23.91 5.07
C LEU A 250 4.39 25.22 4.91
N PRO A 251 4.59 25.96 6.02
CA PRO A 251 5.36 27.20 6.03
C PRO A 251 6.75 27.06 5.38
N ALA A 252 7.17 28.07 4.60
CA ALA A 252 8.39 28.01 3.80
C ALA A 252 9.66 27.78 4.64
N ASN A 253 9.71 28.31 5.86
CA ASN A 253 10.81 28.07 6.81
C ASN A 253 10.92 26.58 7.20
N ILE A 254 9.81 25.86 7.32
CA ILE A 254 9.81 24.42 7.58
C ILE A 254 10.13 23.67 6.28
N LYS A 255 9.44 24.00 5.18
CA LYS A 255 9.60 23.37 3.87
C LYS A 255 11.07 23.31 3.43
N ASN A 256 11.82 24.38 3.67
CA ASN A 256 13.24 24.49 3.30
C ASN A 256 14.19 23.67 4.18
N ASN A 257 13.77 23.29 5.39
CA ASN A 257 14.56 22.50 6.32
C ASN A 257 14.31 20.99 6.18
N LEU A 258 13.17 20.61 5.61
CA LEU A 258 12.82 19.22 5.41
C LEU A 258 13.73 18.53 4.37
N PRO A 259 14.16 17.28 4.62
CA PRO A 259 15.05 16.56 3.71
C PRO A 259 14.35 16.24 2.39
N LYS A 260 15.11 16.11 1.29
CA LYS A 260 14.56 15.69 -0.01
C LYS A 260 13.77 14.38 0.06
N LEU A 261 14.20 13.46 0.93
CA LEU A 261 13.52 12.19 1.19
C LEU A 261 12.08 12.39 1.69
N PHE A 262 11.81 13.44 2.48
CA PHE A 262 10.45 13.75 2.95
C PHE A 262 9.50 13.96 1.76
N PHE A 263 9.89 14.77 0.79
CA PHE A 263 9.06 15.04 -0.38
C PHE A 263 8.92 13.81 -1.29
N ALA A 264 9.95 12.96 -1.35
CA ALA A 264 9.85 11.68 -2.06
C ALA A 264 8.83 10.73 -1.40
N ILE A 265 8.81 10.67 -0.07
CA ILE A 265 7.81 9.90 0.71
C ILE A 265 6.41 10.49 0.51
N LEU A 266 6.25 11.81 0.61
CA LEU A 266 4.97 12.47 0.41
C LEU A 266 4.39 12.18 -0.98
N GLU A 267 5.23 12.28 -2.02
CA GLU A 267 4.86 11.99 -3.40
C GLU A 267 4.56 10.49 -3.63
N HIS A 268 5.23 9.59 -2.90
CA HIS A 268 4.92 8.17 -2.92
C HIS A 268 3.53 7.90 -2.34
N ILE A 269 3.24 8.43 -1.14
CA ILE A 269 1.93 8.31 -0.48
C ILE A 269 0.80 8.84 -1.37
N ILE A 270 0.99 9.99 -2.03
CA ILE A 270 -0.01 10.53 -2.97
C ILE A 270 -0.33 9.52 -4.06
N LYS A 271 0.68 8.92 -4.68
CA LYS A 271 0.51 7.91 -5.76
C LYS A 271 -0.20 6.66 -5.29
N GLU A 272 -0.02 6.25 -4.05
CA GLU A 272 -0.73 5.11 -3.47
C GLU A 272 -2.21 5.40 -3.30
N HIS A 273 -2.56 6.62 -2.85
CA HIS A 273 -3.95 7.05 -2.73
C HIS A 273 -4.63 7.32 -4.08
N GLU A 274 -3.88 7.78 -5.09
CA GLU A 274 -4.34 7.84 -6.49
C GLU A 274 -4.62 6.44 -7.04
N TYR A 275 -3.74 5.48 -6.76
CA TYR A 275 -3.94 4.08 -7.14
C TYR A 275 -5.16 3.47 -6.43
N ALA A 276 -5.33 3.73 -5.12
CA ALA A 276 -6.51 3.31 -4.37
C ALA A 276 -7.81 3.90 -4.96
N LYS A 277 -7.80 5.17 -5.36
CA LYS A 277 -8.93 5.83 -6.06
C LYS A 277 -9.25 5.13 -7.39
N LEU A 278 -8.25 4.90 -8.23
CA LEU A 278 -8.44 4.18 -9.50
C LEU A 278 -9.02 2.78 -9.30
N LEU A 279 -8.57 2.05 -8.26
CA LEU A 279 -9.11 0.74 -7.94
C LEU A 279 -10.58 0.82 -7.54
N THR A 280 -10.97 1.77 -6.70
CA THR A 280 -12.36 1.89 -6.25
C THR A 280 -13.29 2.42 -7.33
N GLU A 281 -12.84 3.29 -8.22
CA GLU A 281 -13.57 3.72 -9.41
C GLU A 281 -13.90 2.53 -10.31
N LYS A 282 -12.89 1.69 -10.63
CA LYS A 282 -13.10 0.44 -11.40
C LYS A 282 -14.10 -0.50 -10.72
N ILE A 283 -14.04 -0.64 -9.39
CA ILE A 283 -15.00 -1.43 -8.62
C ILE A 283 -16.41 -0.85 -8.74
N MET A 284 -16.56 0.47 -8.58
CA MET A 284 -17.86 1.15 -8.65
C MET A 284 -18.47 1.02 -10.05
N GLU A 285 -17.71 1.30 -11.10
CA GLU A 285 -18.16 1.14 -12.50
C GLU A 285 -18.68 -0.28 -12.77
N SER A 286 -17.96 -1.30 -12.28
CA SER A 286 -18.39 -2.70 -12.44
C SER A 286 -19.71 -3.03 -11.74
N GLN A 287 -20.07 -2.30 -10.67
CA GLN A 287 -21.32 -2.49 -9.93
C GLN A 287 -22.51 -1.74 -10.56
N TYR A 288 -22.29 -0.54 -11.10
CA TYR A 288 -23.37 0.34 -11.58
C TYR A 288 -23.62 0.28 -13.09
N SER A 289 -22.68 -0.21 -13.90
CA SER A 289 -22.83 -0.30 -15.37
C SER A 289 -23.77 -1.41 -15.85
N ARG A 290 -24.40 -2.16 -14.94
CA ARG A 290 -25.37 -3.23 -15.27
C ARG A 290 -26.84 -2.81 -15.11
N ASN A 291 -27.10 -1.54 -14.76
CA ASN A 291 -28.45 -1.00 -14.57
C ASN A 291 -28.90 -0.06 -15.72
N ASN A 292 -28.16 0.02 -16.82
CA ASN A 292 -28.53 0.76 -18.03
C ASN A 292 -28.56 -0.16 -19.25
#